data_AF-A0A4Y2TKJ6-F1
#
_entry.id   AF-A0A4Y2TKJ6-F1
#
_cell.length_a   1.000
_cell.length_b   1.000
_cell.length_c   1.000
_cell.angle_alpha   90.00
_cell.angle_beta   90.00
_cell.angle_gamma   90.00
#
_symmetry.space_group_name_H-M   'P 1'
#
loop_
_entity.id
_entity.type
_entity.pdbx_description
1 polymer ?
#
loop_
_entity_poly.entity_id
_entity_poly.type
_entity_poly.pdbx_seq_one_letter_code
_entity_poly.pdbx_strand_id
1 'polypeptide(L)'
;MSMNVQEWMSGEWDGQKYYSPAEWMKGEWNIFFFYELMKLGENACLKFCMDNGLLAKWYECPVCGERMKLVDSDGTKVGKVWSCRKRGVNGHQIKRAVRKGSWFQDSHLSLGVILCLTYMWVNRMTKESIMNDLDLASQTVTDWMNFCREVCEDECLAFDGRIGGVGKIVEIDESKFGKRKYNRGRRVEGKWVFGGLLRYSNECFFEVVDERSADVLLEVIKRRILPGTTIMSDCWSSYSCLSDEGFKHLTVNHSVTFVDPDTGAHTNAIEGTWSALKRSLHGTNHVAGEFDAYMAEYIWRRQNNYRITEKVQRFFGAISRAFPPPNKD
;
A
#
# COMPACT_ATOMS: atom_id res chain seq x y z
N MET A 1 19.98 -37.30 3.78
CA MET A 1 19.93 -37.55 2.32
C MET A 1 19.38 -36.27 1.70
N SER A 2 20.22 -35.50 1.00
CA SER A 2 19.87 -34.17 0.50
C SER A 2 18.97 -34.27 -0.74
N MET A 3 17.72 -33.86 -0.60
CA MET A 3 16.71 -33.82 -1.66
C MET A 3 17.06 -32.75 -2.71
N ASN A 4 16.95 -33.09 -4.00
CA ASN A 4 17.39 -32.23 -5.09
C ASN A 4 16.27 -31.23 -5.48
N VAL A 5 16.63 -29.99 -5.83
CA VAL A 5 15.69 -28.89 -6.15
C VAL A 5 14.74 -29.21 -7.32
N GLN A 6 15.11 -30.09 -8.24
CA GLN A 6 14.23 -30.58 -9.31
C GLN A 6 13.15 -31.55 -8.82
N GLU A 7 13.40 -32.34 -7.76
CA GLU A 7 12.40 -33.26 -7.17
C GLU A 7 11.30 -32.49 -6.42
N TRP A 8 11.63 -31.33 -5.83
CA TRP A 8 10.62 -30.42 -5.25
C TRP A 8 9.76 -29.73 -6.32
N MET A 9 10.34 -29.43 -7.49
CA MET A 9 9.58 -28.82 -8.60
C MET A 9 8.57 -29.78 -9.25
N SER A 10 8.72 -31.09 -9.09
CA SER A 10 7.81 -32.11 -9.66
C SER A 10 6.66 -32.52 -8.75
N GLY A 11 6.68 -32.18 -7.45
CA GLY A 11 5.56 -32.41 -6.53
C GLY A 11 5.36 -33.85 -6.02
N GLU A 12 6.35 -34.74 -6.16
CA GLU A 12 6.27 -36.12 -5.64
C GLU A 12 7.59 -36.55 -4.99
N TRP A 13 7.54 -37.00 -3.73
CA TRP A 13 8.61 -37.77 -3.08
C TRP A 13 7.99 -38.84 -2.18
N ASP A 14 8.41 -40.10 -2.37
CA ASP A 14 8.06 -41.29 -1.58
C ASP A 14 6.55 -41.66 -1.49
N GLY A 15 5.79 -41.46 -2.58
CA GLY A 15 4.38 -41.88 -2.64
C GLY A 15 3.44 -41.13 -1.67
N GLN A 16 3.95 -40.12 -0.95
CA GLN A 16 3.16 -39.17 -0.18
C GLN A 16 3.15 -37.83 -0.91
N LYS A 17 1.95 -37.34 -1.25
CA LYS A 17 1.75 -36.00 -1.82
C LYS A 17 2.36 -34.94 -0.91
N TYR A 18 3.41 -34.27 -1.37
CA TYR A 18 3.86 -33.04 -0.74
C TYR A 18 3.07 -31.88 -1.33
N TYR A 19 2.22 -31.29 -0.51
CA TYR A 19 1.55 -30.03 -0.79
C TYR A 19 2.62 -28.93 -0.90
N SER A 20 2.58 -28.10 -1.95
CA SER A 20 3.40 -26.88 -1.99
C SER A 20 3.19 -26.07 -0.69
N PRO A 21 4.12 -25.22 -0.25
CA PRO A 21 3.89 -24.35 0.91
C PRO A 21 2.57 -23.53 0.81
N ALA A 22 2.16 -23.18 -0.42
CA ALA A 22 0.86 -22.55 -0.70
C ALA A 22 -0.36 -23.48 -0.49
N GLU A 23 -0.17 -24.80 -0.58
CA GLU A 23 -1.18 -25.82 -0.32
C GLU A 23 -1.17 -26.33 1.14
N TRP A 24 -0.04 -26.26 1.86
CA TRP A 24 0.06 -26.64 3.28
C TRP A 24 -0.54 -25.60 4.24
N MET A 25 -0.56 -24.33 3.85
CA MET A 25 -1.17 -23.23 4.63
C MET A 25 -2.17 -22.42 3.79
N LYS A 26 -3.10 -23.12 3.11
CA LYS A 26 -4.13 -22.49 2.24
C LYS A 26 -4.76 -21.26 2.91
N GLY A 27 -4.31 -20.08 2.50
CA GLY A 27 -4.89 -18.79 2.88
C GLY A 27 -4.40 -18.17 4.19
N GLU A 28 -3.49 -18.77 4.96
CA GLU A 28 -3.00 -18.20 6.22
C GLU A 28 -1.59 -17.61 6.09
N TRP A 29 -1.49 -16.44 5.45
CA TRP A 29 -0.23 -15.70 5.30
C TRP A 29 0.13 -14.96 6.61
N ASN A 30 0.40 -15.73 7.65
CA ASN A 30 0.87 -15.25 8.95
C ASN A 30 2.40 -15.21 9.03
N ILE A 31 2.97 -14.74 10.13
CA ILE A 31 4.43 -14.61 10.27
C ILE A 31 5.16 -15.97 10.18
N PHE A 32 4.57 -17.04 10.73
CA PHE A 32 5.18 -18.37 10.69
C PHE A 32 5.29 -18.88 9.27
N PHE A 33 4.27 -18.66 8.44
CA PHE A 33 4.32 -18.98 7.01
C PHE A 33 5.54 -18.35 6.33
N PHE A 34 5.78 -17.04 6.55
CA PHE A 34 6.90 -16.37 5.90
C PHE A 34 8.27 -16.80 6.44
N TYR A 35 8.38 -17.08 7.75
CA TYR A 35 9.60 -17.66 8.32
C TYR A 35 9.90 -19.06 7.76
N GLU A 36 8.88 -19.93 7.66
CA GLU A 36 9.06 -21.25 7.07
C GLU A 36 9.40 -21.17 5.58
N LEU A 37 8.75 -20.27 4.84
CA LEU A 37 9.07 -20.01 3.43
C LEU A 37 10.53 -19.54 3.26
N MET A 38 11.00 -18.66 4.16
CA MET A 38 12.39 -18.21 4.17
C MET A 38 13.37 -19.35 4.48
N LYS A 39 13.04 -20.26 5.42
CA LYS A 39 13.86 -21.44 5.76
C LYS A 39 13.94 -22.45 4.60
N LEU A 40 12.87 -22.60 3.82
CA LEU A 40 12.86 -23.45 2.62
C LEU A 40 13.81 -22.94 1.52
N GLY A 41 14.22 -21.67 1.62
CA GLY A 41 15.26 -21.08 0.79
C GLY A 41 14.74 -20.23 -0.38
N GLU A 42 15.67 -19.59 -1.07
CA GLU A 42 15.36 -18.53 -2.04
C GLU A 42 14.51 -19.02 -3.23
N ASN A 43 14.68 -20.27 -3.67
CA ASN A 43 13.86 -20.86 -4.74
C ASN A 43 12.38 -21.01 -4.34
N ALA A 44 12.09 -21.32 -3.07
CA ALA A 44 10.73 -21.41 -2.57
C ALA A 44 10.08 -20.03 -2.51
N CYS A 45 10.82 -19.03 -2.01
CA CYS A 45 10.40 -17.63 -2.02
C CYS A 45 10.16 -17.11 -3.45
N LEU A 46 11.05 -17.47 -4.38
CA LEU A 46 10.92 -17.11 -5.79
C LEU A 46 9.64 -17.67 -6.40
N LYS A 47 9.35 -18.95 -6.16
CA LYS A 47 8.11 -19.59 -6.62
C LYS A 47 6.88 -18.90 -6.04
N PHE A 48 6.88 -18.61 -4.73
CA PHE A 48 5.79 -17.87 -4.09
C PHE A 48 5.56 -16.50 -4.75
N CYS A 49 6.62 -15.73 -4.97
CA CYS A 49 6.51 -14.42 -5.62
C CYS A 49 5.96 -14.53 -7.06
N MET A 50 6.41 -15.52 -7.83
CA MET A 50 5.91 -15.77 -9.18
C MET A 50 4.44 -16.19 -9.17
N ASP A 51 4.04 -17.10 -8.29
CA ASP A 51 2.66 -17.60 -8.20
C ASP A 51 1.66 -16.52 -7.83
N ASN A 52 2.08 -15.54 -7.01
CA ASN A 52 1.26 -14.43 -6.54
C ASN A 52 1.42 -13.14 -7.35
N GLY A 53 2.02 -13.21 -8.55
CA GLY A 53 2.10 -12.06 -9.46
C GLY A 53 3.05 -10.95 -9.00
N LEU A 54 3.96 -11.24 -8.07
CA LEU A 54 4.99 -10.31 -7.60
C LEU A 54 6.25 -10.36 -8.49
N LEU A 55 6.45 -11.47 -9.21
CA LEU A 55 7.53 -11.68 -10.17
C LEU A 55 7.00 -12.36 -11.43
N ALA A 56 7.69 -12.15 -12.56
CA ALA A 56 7.29 -12.73 -13.83
C ALA A 56 7.50 -14.24 -13.82
N LYS A 57 6.54 -15.02 -14.37
CA LYS A 57 6.66 -16.48 -14.52
C LYS A 57 7.48 -16.91 -15.74
N TRP A 58 7.66 -15.99 -16.68
CA TRP A 58 8.40 -16.19 -17.92
C TRP A 58 8.85 -14.82 -18.44
N TYR A 59 9.83 -14.83 -19.33
CA TYR A 59 10.34 -13.64 -19.98
C TYR A 59 10.60 -13.92 -21.45
N GLU A 60 10.24 -13.00 -22.32
CA GLU A 60 10.41 -13.08 -23.77
C GLU A 60 11.80 -12.60 -24.18
N CYS A 61 12.47 -13.36 -25.02
CA CYS A 61 13.72 -12.92 -25.61
C CYS A 61 13.44 -11.83 -26.67
N PRO A 62 14.02 -10.61 -26.54
CA PRO A 62 13.74 -9.51 -27.47
C PRO A 62 14.26 -9.77 -28.90
N VAL A 63 15.05 -10.83 -29.11
CA VAL A 63 15.65 -11.18 -30.41
C VAL A 63 14.88 -12.29 -31.14
N CYS A 64 14.37 -13.32 -30.44
CA CYS A 64 13.60 -14.40 -31.09
C CYS A 64 12.13 -14.48 -30.71
N GLY A 65 11.64 -13.70 -29.74
CA GLY A 65 10.27 -13.82 -29.23
C GLY A 65 9.99 -15.12 -28.45
N GLU A 66 10.99 -15.99 -28.27
CA GLU A 66 10.83 -17.23 -27.49
C GLU A 66 11.00 -16.98 -25.99
N ARG A 67 10.36 -17.82 -25.17
CA ARG A 67 10.52 -17.80 -23.71
C ARG A 67 11.96 -18.13 -23.31
N MET A 68 12.55 -17.27 -22.49
CA MET A 68 13.86 -17.45 -21.89
C MET A 68 13.84 -18.53 -20.80
N LYS A 69 14.97 -19.18 -20.57
CA LYS A 69 15.13 -20.18 -19.52
C LYS A 69 15.53 -19.49 -18.21
N LEU A 70 14.92 -19.91 -17.11
CA LEU A 70 15.36 -19.51 -15.77
C LEU A 70 16.59 -20.33 -15.39
N VAL A 71 17.73 -19.67 -15.16
CA VAL A 71 19.00 -20.33 -14.84
C VAL A 71 19.68 -19.66 -13.65
N ASP A 72 20.62 -20.37 -13.03
CA ASP A 72 21.45 -19.78 -12.00
C ASP A 72 22.37 -18.68 -12.54
N SER A 73 22.52 -17.61 -11.76
CA SER A 73 23.44 -16.52 -12.10
C SER A 73 24.83 -16.81 -11.54
N ASP A 74 25.84 -16.83 -12.39
CA ASP A 74 27.23 -16.79 -11.94
C ASP A 74 27.52 -15.40 -11.35
N GLY A 75 27.55 -15.28 -10.01
CA GLY A 75 28.14 -14.12 -9.33
C GLY A 75 27.21 -13.06 -8.73
N THR A 76 25.88 -13.24 -8.63
CA THR A 76 25.02 -12.30 -7.88
C THR A 76 24.17 -12.98 -6.81
N LYS A 77 24.02 -12.29 -5.66
CA LYS A 77 23.38 -12.77 -4.42
C LYS A 77 21.92 -13.23 -4.54
N VAL A 78 21.26 -12.97 -5.68
CA VAL A 78 19.85 -13.31 -5.94
C VAL A 78 19.70 -14.60 -6.78
N GLY A 79 20.81 -15.17 -7.24
CA GLY A 79 20.87 -16.57 -7.67
C GLY A 79 20.19 -16.93 -8.98
N LYS A 80 19.22 -16.18 -9.52
CA LYS A 80 18.50 -16.54 -10.78
C LYS A 80 18.41 -15.40 -11.81
N VAL A 81 18.52 -15.76 -13.09
CA VAL A 81 18.35 -14.88 -14.26
C VAL A 81 17.54 -15.56 -15.36
N TRP A 82 16.79 -14.78 -16.13
CA TRP A 82 16.27 -15.22 -17.42
C TRP A 82 17.41 -15.21 -18.44
N SER A 83 17.62 -16.32 -19.12
CA SER A 83 18.70 -16.51 -20.09
C SER A 83 18.17 -17.05 -21.42
N CYS A 84 18.48 -16.33 -22.49
CA CYS A 84 18.48 -16.88 -23.84
C CYS A 84 19.92 -17.25 -24.16
N ARG A 85 20.13 -18.39 -24.84
CA ARG A 85 21.43 -18.76 -25.40
C ARG A 85 21.21 -19.71 -26.57
N LYS A 86 21.55 -19.28 -27.79
CA LYS A 86 21.63 -20.15 -28.97
C LYS A 86 23.11 -20.29 -29.37
N ARG A 87 23.60 -21.53 -29.48
CA ARG A 87 25.02 -21.81 -29.77
C ARG A 87 25.38 -21.20 -31.13
N GLY A 88 26.48 -20.44 -31.18
CA GLY A 88 26.96 -19.80 -32.41
C GLY A 88 26.22 -18.51 -32.81
N VAL A 89 25.23 -18.04 -32.04
CA VAL A 89 24.50 -16.81 -32.35
C VAL A 89 24.66 -15.80 -31.21
N ASN A 90 25.57 -14.82 -31.40
CA ASN A 90 25.89 -13.83 -30.36
C ASN A 90 24.67 -12.98 -29.94
N GLY A 91 23.76 -12.68 -30.87
CA GLY A 91 22.52 -11.95 -30.59
C GLY A 91 21.60 -12.65 -29.59
N HIS A 92 21.79 -13.96 -29.34
CA HIS A 92 21.03 -14.71 -28.35
C HIS A 92 21.72 -14.83 -27.00
N GLN A 93 22.87 -14.21 -26.73
CA GLN A 93 23.51 -14.26 -25.41
C GLN A 93 22.93 -13.21 -24.45
N ILE A 94 21.63 -13.31 -24.18
CA ILE A 94 20.88 -12.31 -23.41
C ILE A 94 20.59 -12.84 -22.01
N LYS A 95 20.90 -12.04 -20.98
CA LYS A 95 20.49 -12.27 -19.60
C LYS A 95 19.64 -11.10 -19.10
N ARG A 96 18.62 -11.40 -18.28
CA ARG A 96 17.81 -10.42 -17.55
C ARG A 96 17.65 -10.87 -16.11
N ALA A 97 17.86 -9.96 -15.16
CA ALA A 97 17.63 -10.27 -13.75
C ALA A 97 16.14 -10.57 -13.52
N VAL A 98 15.83 -11.59 -12.73
CA VAL A 98 14.42 -12.00 -12.50
C VAL A 98 13.62 -10.89 -11.82
N ARG A 99 14.29 -10.08 -10.98
CA ARG A 99 13.68 -8.95 -10.26
C ARG A 99 13.54 -7.68 -11.11
N LYS A 100 14.03 -7.66 -12.36
CA LYS A 100 14.02 -6.44 -13.19
C LYS A 100 12.59 -5.98 -13.45
N GLY A 101 12.33 -4.70 -13.22
CA GLY A 101 11.02 -4.04 -13.37
C GLY A 101 9.95 -4.49 -12.37
N SER A 102 10.34 -5.24 -11.33
CA SER A 102 9.44 -5.60 -10.23
C SER A 102 9.70 -4.73 -9.00
N TRP A 103 8.83 -4.83 -7.99
CA TRP A 103 9.02 -4.21 -6.67
C TRP A 103 10.31 -4.65 -5.95
N PHE A 104 10.91 -5.78 -6.36
CA PHE A 104 12.17 -6.26 -5.80
C PHE A 104 13.41 -5.80 -6.57
N GLN A 105 13.24 -4.95 -7.59
CA GLN A 105 14.35 -4.49 -8.43
C GLN A 105 15.46 -3.86 -7.58
N ASP A 106 16.71 -4.09 -7.99
CA ASP A 106 17.94 -3.53 -7.39
C ASP A 106 18.19 -3.87 -5.90
N SER A 107 17.27 -4.59 -5.23
CA SER A 107 17.49 -5.06 -3.87
C SER A 107 18.48 -6.21 -3.79
N HIS A 108 19.38 -6.11 -2.81
CA HIS A 108 20.34 -7.16 -2.44
C HIS A 108 19.86 -8.08 -1.32
N LEU A 109 18.70 -7.81 -0.71
CA LEU A 109 18.11 -8.70 0.29
C LEU A 109 17.56 -9.97 -0.37
N SER A 110 17.54 -11.08 0.37
CA SER A 110 16.83 -12.29 -0.07
C SER A 110 15.32 -12.01 -0.15
N LEU A 111 14.62 -12.72 -1.04
CA LEU A 111 13.17 -12.59 -1.15
C LEU A 111 12.49 -12.93 0.18
N GLY A 112 12.97 -13.96 0.88
CA GLY A 112 12.43 -14.36 2.19
C GLY A 112 12.48 -13.24 3.23
N VAL A 113 13.61 -12.53 3.32
CA VAL A 113 13.76 -11.38 4.25
C VAL A 113 12.79 -10.26 3.87
N ILE A 114 12.66 -9.94 2.59
CA ILE A 114 11.73 -8.91 2.11
C ILE A 114 10.28 -9.27 2.43
N LEU A 115 9.88 -10.53 2.20
CA LEU A 115 8.54 -11.02 2.48
C LEU A 115 8.21 -10.94 3.98
N CYS A 116 9.14 -11.35 4.85
CA CYS A 116 8.99 -11.21 6.31
C CYS A 116 8.89 -9.74 6.72
N LEU A 117 9.79 -8.88 6.23
CA LEU A 117 9.76 -7.44 6.51
C LEU A 117 8.42 -6.82 6.13
N THR A 118 7.93 -7.16 4.94
CA THR A 118 6.63 -6.69 4.41
C THR A 118 5.49 -7.09 5.34
N TYR A 119 5.44 -8.36 5.76
CA TYR A 119 4.47 -8.82 6.74
C TYR A 119 4.54 -8.00 8.03
N MET A 120 5.74 -7.78 8.57
CA MET A 120 5.95 -7.09 9.84
C MET A 120 5.50 -5.63 9.77
N TRP A 121 5.75 -4.97 8.63
CA TRP A 121 5.28 -3.61 8.36
C TRP A 121 3.75 -3.54 8.24
N VAL A 122 3.13 -4.50 7.54
CA VAL A 122 1.66 -4.60 7.46
C VAL A 122 1.06 -4.82 8.86
N ASN A 123 1.73 -5.62 9.69
CA ASN A 123 1.37 -5.86 11.08
C ASN A 123 1.72 -4.71 12.05
N ARG A 124 2.19 -3.57 11.56
CA ARG A 124 2.55 -2.37 12.36
C ARG A 124 3.64 -2.64 13.41
N MET A 125 4.55 -3.58 13.15
CA MET A 125 5.73 -3.76 14.00
C MET A 125 6.63 -2.53 13.91
N THR A 126 7.33 -2.22 15.01
CA THR A 126 8.21 -1.06 15.04
C THR A 126 9.45 -1.30 14.18
N LYS A 127 10.07 -0.21 13.71
CA LYS A 127 11.36 -0.26 13.01
C LYS A 127 12.41 -1.04 13.82
N GLU A 128 12.47 -0.80 15.13
CA GLU A 128 13.39 -1.48 16.05
C GLU A 128 13.12 -3.00 16.11
N SER A 129 11.86 -3.42 16.21
CA SER A 129 11.52 -4.85 16.17
C SER A 129 11.93 -5.50 14.86
N ILE A 130 11.66 -4.85 13.71
CA ILE A 130 12.05 -5.37 12.39
C ILE A 130 13.57 -5.48 12.26
N MET A 131 14.30 -4.46 12.71
CA MET A 131 15.77 -4.48 12.71
C MET A 131 16.33 -5.66 13.51
N ASN A 132 15.81 -5.87 14.73
CA ASN A 132 16.32 -6.89 15.64
C ASN A 132 15.92 -8.31 15.19
N ASP A 133 14.69 -8.51 14.74
CA ASP A 133 14.19 -9.83 14.36
C ASP A 133 14.79 -10.34 13.03
N LEU A 134 15.10 -9.43 12.10
CA LEU A 134 15.67 -9.78 10.78
C LEU A 134 17.17 -9.48 10.66
N ASP A 135 17.81 -9.00 11.73
CA ASP A 135 19.21 -8.57 11.77
C ASP A 135 19.58 -7.60 10.62
N LEU A 136 18.78 -6.53 10.49
CA LEU A 136 18.89 -5.56 9.40
C LEU A 136 19.39 -4.20 9.89
N ALA A 137 20.21 -3.56 9.06
CA ALA A 137 20.61 -2.18 9.28
C ALA A 137 19.41 -1.24 9.29
N SER A 138 19.49 -0.23 10.16
CA SER A 138 18.46 0.81 10.34
C SER A 138 18.05 1.49 9.04
N GLN A 139 19.02 1.78 8.16
CA GLN A 139 18.74 2.39 6.86
C GLN A 139 17.95 1.45 5.96
N THR A 140 18.38 0.19 5.85
CA THR A 140 17.69 -0.85 5.07
C THR A 140 16.23 -1.01 5.46
N VAL A 141 15.93 -1.05 6.77
CA VAL A 141 14.54 -1.13 7.24
C VAL A 141 13.76 0.12 6.86
N THR A 142 14.38 1.30 6.98
CA THR A 142 13.73 2.58 6.61
C THR A 142 13.35 2.61 5.13
N ASP A 143 14.30 2.23 4.26
CA ASP A 143 14.08 2.21 2.81
C ASP A 143 12.95 1.24 2.45
N TRP A 144 12.92 0.04 3.04
CA TRP A 144 11.84 -0.92 2.80
C TRP A 144 10.48 -0.51 3.37
N MET A 145 10.46 0.20 4.50
CA MET A 145 9.22 0.81 4.98
C MET A 145 8.74 1.91 4.01
N ASN A 146 9.65 2.66 3.39
CA ASN A 146 9.32 3.65 2.36
C ASN A 146 8.78 2.97 1.08
N PHE A 147 9.41 1.91 0.60
CA PHE A 147 8.88 1.12 -0.53
C PHE A 147 7.49 0.55 -0.26
N CYS A 148 7.16 0.23 1.00
CA CYS A 148 5.79 -0.15 1.37
C CYS A 148 4.81 1.04 1.31
N ARG A 149 5.25 2.26 1.61
CA ARG A 149 4.41 3.46 1.51
C ARG A 149 4.18 3.87 0.06
N GLU A 150 5.17 3.73 -0.81
CA GLU A 150 5.02 3.95 -2.25
C GLU A 150 3.88 3.11 -2.83
N VAL A 151 3.79 1.83 -2.42
CA VAL A 151 2.66 0.96 -2.79
C VAL A 151 1.31 1.54 -2.33
N CYS A 152 1.25 2.17 -1.14
CA CYS A 152 0.04 2.83 -0.68
C CYS A 152 -0.29 4.08 -1.51
N GLU A 153 0.71 4.85 -1.93
CA GLU A 153 0.54 6.02 -2.80
C GLU A 153 -0.03 5.61 -4.15
N ASP A 154 0.55 4.58 -4.79
CA ASP A 154 0.07 4.05 -6.06
C ASP A 154 -1.38 3.54 -5.99
N GLU A 155 -1.75 2.85 -4.91
CA GLU A 155 -3.14 2.43 -4.68
C GLU A 155 -4.09 3.63 -4.49
N CYS A 156 -3.64 4.69 -3.82
CA CYS A 156 -4.43 5.91 -3.67
C CYS A 156 -4.61 6.63 -5.01
N LEU A 157 -3.57 6.67 -5.85
CA LEU A 157 -3.60 7.28 -7.19
C LEU A 157 -4.45 6.47 -8.17
N ALA A 158 -4.42 5.13 -8.09
CA ALA A 158 -5.22 4.24 -8.93
C ALA A 158 -6.71 4.23 -8.54
N PHE A 159 -7.06 4.71 -7.35
CA PHE A 159 -8.44 4.75 -6.87
C PHE A 159 -9.19 5.99 -7.42
N ASP A 160 -10.02 5.75 -8.45
CA ASP A 160 -10.99 6.72 -9.03
C ASP A 160 -11.91 7.35 -7.96
N GLY A 161 -12.13 6.61 -6.87
CA GLY A 161 -12.22 7.13 -5.52
C GLY A 161 -13.29 8.15 -5.19
N ARG A 162 -14.48 7.93 -5.74
CA ARG A 162 -15.70 8.57 -5.22
C ARG A 162 -16.30 7.73 -4.12
N ILE A 163 -16.58 8.38 -2.99
CA ILE A 163 -17.29 7.77 -1.86
C ILE A 163 -18.74 8.29 -1.79
N GLY A 164 -19.60 7.59 -1.07
CA GLY A 164 -20.99 8.01 -0.85
C GLY A 164 -21.97 7.39 -1.85
N GLY A 165 -22.95 8.18 -2.28
CA GLY A 165 -24.07 7.80 -3.14
C GLY A 165 -25.43 8.02 -2.47
N VAL A 166 -26.50 7.76 -3.20
CA VAL A 166 -27.87 7.89 -2.71
C VAL A 166 -28.06 7.08 -1.42
N GLY A 167 -28.55 7.74 -0.36
CA GLY A 167 -28.76 7.11 0.95
C GLY A 167 -27.50 6.93 1.80
N LYS A 168 -26.35 7.46 1.35
CA LYS A 168 -25.11 7.48 2.11
C LYS A 168 -24.84 8.85 2.71
N ILE A 169 -24.07 8.88 3.80
CA ILE A 169 -23.69 10.09 4.51
C ILE A 169 -22.16 10.21 4.51
N VAL A 170 -21.63 11.33 4.03
CA VAL A 170 -20.20 11.65 4.07
C VAL A 170 -19.99 12.86 4.97
N GLU A 171 -19.13 12.72 5.99
CA GLU A 171 -18.64 13.85 6.78
C GLU A 171 -17.46 14.49 6.06
N ILE A 172 -17.46 15.81 5.92
CA ILE A 172 -16.34 16.59 5.35
C ILE A 172 -15.83 17.62 6.35
N ASP A 173 -14.53 17.87 6.33
CA ASP A 173 -13.87 18.85 7.19
C ASP A 173 -12.48 19.20 6.64
N GLU A 174 -11.90 20.33 7.06
CA GLU A 174 -10.51 20.69 6.77
C GLU A 174 -9.61 20.66 8.00
N SER A 175 -8.41 20.12 7.84
CA SER A 175 -7.39 20.14 8.88
C SER A 175 -6.09 20.75 8.42
N LYS A 176 -5.53 21.65 9.24
CA LYS A 176 -4.17 22.16 9.04
C LYS A 176 -3.15 21.27 9.75
N PHE A 177 -2.19 20.75 8.98
CA PHE A 177 -1.00 20.05 9.47
C PHE A 177 0.17 21.03 9.59
N GLY A 178 1.17 20.73 10.43
CA GLY A 178 2.30 21.64 10.63
C GLY A 178 1.95 22.94 11.38
N LYS A 179 0.97 22.92 12.29
CA LYS A 179 0.63 24.07 13.16
C LYS A 179 1.45 24.03 14.46
N ARG A 180 1.86 25.20 14.96
CA ARG A 180 2.46 25.34 16.30
C ARG A 180 1.52 24.86 17.39
N LYS A 181 2.02 24.07 18.34
CA LYS A 181 1.30 23.77 19.58
C LYS A 181 1.23 25.05 20.43
N TYR A 182 0.01 25.51 20.76
CA TYR A 182 -0.24 26.72 21.56
C TYR A 182 0.38 28.02 21.01
N ASN A 183 0.59 28.14 19.68
CA ASN A 183 1.29 29.27 19.04
C ASN A 183 2.74 29.52 19.53
N ARG A 184 3.32 28.62 20.33
CA ARG A 184 4.69 28.68 20.85
C ARG A 184 5.63 27.81 19.99
N GLY A 185 6.92 28.16 19.93
CA GLY A 185 7.95 27.41 19.19
C GLY A 185 8.23 27.92 17.77
N ARG A 186 8.96 27.13 16.95
CA ARG A 186 9.41 27.49 15.59
C ARG A 186 8.22 27.71 14.64
N ARG A 187 8.31 28.66 13.68
CA ARG A 187 7.29 28.79 12.60
C ARG A 187 7.44 27.56 11.70
N VAL A 188 6.34 26.85 11.46
CA VAL A 188 6.28 25.75 10.51
C VAL A 188 5.24 26.15 9.47
N GLU A 189 5.61 26.05 8.20
CA GLU A 189 4.67 26.21 7.10
C GLU A 189 3.79 24.97 7.06
N GLY A 190 2.48 25.18 7.20
CA GLY A 190 1.53 24.09 7.38
C GLY A 190 0.70 23.86 6.14
N LYS A 191 0.52 22.60 5.76
CA LYS A 191 -0.35 22.17 4.66
C LYS A 191 -1.81 22.13 5.13
N TRP A 192 -2.73 22.60 4.30
CA TRP A 192 -4.15 22.33 4.49
C TRP A 192 -4.50 21.00 3.83
N VAL A 193 -5.31 20.20 4.51
CA VAL A 193 -5.82 18.95 4.00
C VAL A 193 -7.33 18.97 4.12
N PHE A 194 -8.00 18.75 3.00
CA PHE A 194 -9.44 18.52 2.96
C PHE A 194 -9.72 17.03 3.00
N GLY A 195 -10.70 16.62 3.80
CA GLY A 195 -11.02 15.20 3.98
C GLY A 195 -12.50 14.92 3.86
N GLY A 196 -12.81 13.71 3.43
CA GLY A 196 -14.16 13.15 3.47
C GLY A 196 -14.15 11.74 4.03
N LEU A 197 -15.12 11.44 4.88
CA LEU A 197 -15.30 10.15 5.53
C LEU A 197 -16.72 9.63 5.32
N LEU A 198 -16.87 8.46 4.70
CA LEU A 198 -18.16 7.80 4.55
C LEU A 198 -18.56 7.13 5.87
N ARG A 199 -19.67 7.59 6.48
CA ARG A 199 -20.17 7.06 7.76
C ARG A 199 -20.43 5.55 7.68
N TYR A 200 -20.16 4.89 8.80
CA TYR A 200 -20.33 3.43 8.98
C TYR A 200 -19.52 2.58 8.00
N SER A 201 -18.48 3.16 7.39
CA SER A 201 -17.52 2.49 6.53
C SER A 201 -16.10 2.91 6.90
N ASN A 202 -15.11 2.27 6.29
CA ASN A 202 -13.71 2.69 6.37
C ASN A 202 -13.26 3.55 5.17
N GLU A 203 -14.17 3.85 4.24
CA GLU A 203 -13.87 4.61 3.04
C GLU A 203 -13.67 6.09 3.38
N CYS A 204 -12.59 6.66 2.86
CA CYS A 204 -12.21 8.04 3.08
C CYS A 204 -11.32 8.54 1.95
N PHE A 205 -11.20 9.86 1.85
CA PHE A 205 -10.16 10.53 1.09
C PHE A 205 -9.56 11.66 1.93
N PHE A 206 -8.29 11.95 1.70
CA PHE A 206 -7.59 13.12 2.23
C PHE A 206 -6.77 13.73 1.12
N GLU A 207 -6.90 15.03 0.91
CA GLU A 207 -6.27 15.73 -0.19
C GLU A 207 -5.63 17.01 0.30
N VAL A 208 -4.36 17.20 -0.03
CA VAL A 208 -3.66 18.46 0.22
C VAL A 208 -4.22 19.52 -0.70
N VAL A 209 -4.64 20.64 -0.13
CA VAL A 209 -5.14 21.80 -0.88
C VAL A 209 -4.29 23.01 -0.55
N ASP A 210 -3.93 23.78 -1.58
CA ASP A 210 -3.11 25.00 -1.41
C ASP A 210 -3.93 26.13 -0.76
N GLU A 211 -5.22 26.19 -1.08
CA GLU A 211 -6.17 27.14 -0.52
C GLU A 211 -7.51 26.48 -0.18
N ARG A 212 -8.29 27.17 0.66
CA ARG A 212 -9.62 26.74 1.09
C ARG A 212 -10.68 27.72 0.56
N SER A 213 -10.62 28.04 -0.71
CA SER A 213 -11.72 28.76 -1.36
C SER A 213 -12.92 27.82 -1.53
N ALA A 214 -14.13 28.38 -1.61
CA ALA A 214 -15.34 27.59 -1.83
C ALA A 214 -15.23 26.79 -3.13
N ASP A 215 -14.69 27.40 -4.18
CA ASP A 215 -14.55 26.81 -5.51
C ASP A 215 -13.61 25.60 -5.50
N VAL A 216 -12.43 25.72 -4.87
CA VAL A 216 -11.46 24.62 -4.77
C VAL A 216 -12.06 23.42 -4.04
N LEU A 217 -12.72 23.65 -2.90
CA LEU A 217 -13.28 22.56 -2.12
C LEU A 217 -14.51 21.94 -2.79
N LEU A 218 -15.32 22.74 -3.47
CA LEU A 218 -16.43 22.24 -4.27
C LEU A 218 -15.94 21.35 -5.43
N GLU A 219 -14.83 21.71 -6.09
CA GLU A 219 -14.22 20.87 -7.11
C GLU A 219 -13.79 19.52 -6.54
N VAL A 220 -13.12 19.52 -5.37
CA VAL A 220 -12.74 18.27 -4.69
C VAL A 220 -13.97 17.44 -4.32
N ILE A 221 -15.02 18.06 -3.77
CA ILE A 221 -16.29 17.38 -3.44
C ILE A 221 -16.88 16.72 -4.68
N LYS A 222 -17.01 17.43 -5.80
CA LYS A 222 -17.57 16.88 -7.05
C LYS A 222 -16.71 15.76 -7.62
N ARG A 223 -15.39 15.83 -7.44
CA ARG A 223 -14.46 14.78 -7.90
C ARG A 223 -14.49 13.55 -7.01
N ARG A 224 -14.69 13.69 -5.69
CA ARG A 224 -14.48 12.64 -4.68
C ARG A 224 -15.77 12.14 -4.00
N ILE A 225 -16.92 12.75 -4.23
CA ILE A 225 -18.19 12.36 -3.61
C ILE A 225 -19.24 12.13 -4.71
N LEU A 226 -19.92 10.98 -4.65
CA LEU A 226 -20.98 10.65 -5.60
C LEU A 226 -22.19 11.59 -5.44
N PRO A 227 -22.85 12.03 -6.53
CA PRO A 227 -24.09 12.80 -6.44
C PRO A 227 -25.19 12.08 -5.65
N GLY A 228 -26.10 12.85 -5.05
CA GLY A 228 -27.18 12.33 -4.20
C GLY A 228 -26.76 11.91 -2.79
N THR A 229 -25.47 12.07 -2.45
CA THR A 229 -24.95 11.88 -1.09
C THR A 229 -25.48 12.95 -0.14
N THR A 230 -25.72 12.56 1.11
CA THR A 230 -25.89 13.52 2.20
C THR A 230 -24.52 13.91 2.75
N ILE A 231 -24.13 15.16 2.58
CA ILE A 231 -22.89 15.72 3.13
C ILE A 231 -23.19 16.32 4.50
N MET A 232 -22.39 15.97 5.50
CA MET A 232 -22.38 16.60 6.81
C MET A 232 -21.09 17.42 6.97
N SER A 233 -21.24 18.70 7.31
CA SER A 233 -20.12 19.59 7.58
C SER A 233 -20.45 20.55 8.71
N ASP A 234 -19.44 21.29 9.17
CA ASP A 234 -19.65 22.45 10.01
C ASP A 234 -20.37 23.57 9.22
N CYS A 235 -20.96 24.56 9.92
CA CYS A 235 -21.68 25.70 9.34
C CYS A 235 -20.78 26.70 8.57
N TRP A 236 -19.92 26.23 7.69
CA TRP A 236 -19.10 27.12 6.86
C TRP A 236 -19.87 27.57 5.61
N SER A 237 -19.93 28.88 5.39
CA SER A 237 -20.79 29.52 4.37
C SER A 237 -20.48 29.05 2.94
N SER A 238 -19.23 28.65 2.68
CA SER A 238 -18.76 28.10 1.40
C SER A 238 -19.57 26.89 0.94
N TYR A 239 -20.19 26.14 1.85
CA TYR A 239 -20.97 24.93 1.55
C TYR A 239 -22.45 25.18 1.23
N SER A 240 -22.91 26.43 1.28
CA SER A 240 -24.32 26.77 1.01
C SER A 240 -24.81 26.35 -0.39
N CYS A 241 -23.91 26.28 -1.37
CA CYS A 241 -24.22 25.88 -2.75
C CYS A 241 -24.38 24.36 -2.95
N LEU A 242 -24.07 23.51 -1.96
CA LEU A 242 -24.05 22.05 -2.15
C LEU A 242 -25.41 21.48 -2.57
N SER A 243 -26.51 22.11 -2.14
CA SER A 243 -27.86 21.71 -2.54
C SER A 243 -28.12 21.90 -4.03
N ASP A 244 -27.57 22.97 -4.62
CA ASP A 244 -27.68 23.28 -6.05
C ASP A 244 -26.83 22.33 -6.91
N GLU A 245 -25.86 21.67 -6.30
CA GLU A 245 -24.88 20.79 -6.94
C GLU A 245 -25.25 19.29 -6.83
N GLY A 246 -26.48 19.00 -6.43
CA GLY A 246 -27.01 17.63 -6.37
C GLY A 246 -26.66 16.86 -5.10
N PHE A 247 -26.22 17.54 -4.03
CA PHE A 247 -25.99 16.95 -2.72
C PHE A 247 -27.10 17.34 -1.74
N LYS A 248 -27.34 16.51 -0.73
CA LYS A 248 -28.13 16.94 0.44
C LYS A 248 -27.14 17.46 1.47
N HIS A 249 -27.36 18.65 2.02
CA HIS A 249 -26.43 19.22 3.00
C HIS A 249 -27.09 19.31 4.38
N LEU A 250 -26.40 18.76 5.37
CA LEU A 250 -26.74 18.90 6.78
C LEU A 250 -25.57 19.58 7.49
N THR A 251 -25.85 20.63 8.24
CA THR A 251 -24.84 21.39 8.96
C THR A 251 -24.96 21.22 10.46
N VAL A 252 -23.83 21.25 11.15
CA VAL A 252 -23.79 21.37 12.62
C VAL A 252 -23.06 22.65 13.02
N ASN A 253 -23.62 23.35 14.01
CA ASN A 253 -22.97 24.52 14.59
C ASN A 253 -22.29 24.16 15.91
N HIS A 254 -21.01 23.81 15.85
CA HIS A 254 -20.20 23.43 17.04
C HIS A 254 -19.98 24.54 18.06
N SER A 255 -20.34 25.78 17.75
CA SER A 255 -20.36 26.86 18.76
C SER A 255 -21.58 26.77 19.70
N VAL A 256 -22.59 25.99 19.33
CA VAL A 256 -23.87 25.87 20.06
C VAL A 256 -24.10 24.44 20.53
N THR A 257 -23.91 23.44 19.67
CA THR A 257 -24.16 22.03 19.99
C THR A 257 -23.12 21.09 19.36
N PHE A 258 -22.83 19.96 20.03
CA PHE A 258 -21.96 18.90 19.50
C PHE A 258 -22.66 17.98 18.48
N VAL A 259 -24.00 17.96 18.54
CA VAL A 259 -24.88 17.25 17.61
C VAL A 259 -26.05 18.20 17.37
N ASP A 260 -26.42 18.39 16.11
CA ASP A 260 -27.61 19.15 15.79
C ASP A 260 -28.86 18.41 16.32
N PRO A 261 -29.65 19.02 17.21
CA PRO A 261 -30.74 18.32 17.90
C PRO A 261 -31.91 17.97 16.98
N ASP A 262 -32.08 18.69 15.87
CA ASP A 262 -33.21 18.53 14.96
C ASP A 262 -32.90 17.52 13.84
N THR A 263 -31.67 17.56 13.32
CA THR A 263 -31.23 16.74 12.17
C THR A 263 -30.32 15.57 12.57
N GLY A 264 -29.75 15.60 13.78
CA GLY A 264 -28.74 14.63 14.24
C GLY A 264 -27.37 14.78 13.57
N ALA A 265 -27.12 15.88 12.85
CA ALA A 265 -25.86 16.12 12.14
C ALA A 265 -24.69 16.32 13.10
N HIS A 266 -23.53 15.74 12.75
CA HIS A 266 -22.25 15.97 13.44
C HIS A 266 -21.06 15.58 12.55
N THR A 267 -19.87 16.09 12.85
CA THR A 267 -18.60 15.77 12.15
C THR A 267 -17.58 15.03 13.04
N ASN A 268 -18.05 14.47 14.16
CA ASN A 268 -17.21 13.82 15.17
C ASN A 268 -16.30 12.70 14.61
N ALA A 269 -16.73 11.97 13.58
CA ALA A 269 -15.95 10.84 13.08
C ALA A 269 -14.75 11.33 12.24
N ILE A 270 -14.94 12.37 11.43
CA ILE A 270 -13.83 13.00 10.70
C ILE A 270 -12.89 13.77 11.65
N GLU A 271 -13.39 14.46 12.67
CA GLU A 271 -12.57 15.11 13.70
C GLU A 271 -11.70 14.12 14.49
N GLY A 272 -12.30 13.00 14.90
CA GLY A 272 -11.58 11.91 15.56
C GLY A 272 -10.51 11.30 14.64
N THR A 273 -10.80 11.24 13.34
CA THR A 273 -9.87 10.75 12.31
C THR A 273 -8.69 11.70 12.12
N TRP A 274 -8.91 13.02 12.09
CA TRP A 274 -7.83 14.01 12.09
C TRP A 274 -6.92 13.88 13.30
N SER A 275 -7.52 13.68 14.47
CA SER A 275 -6.78 13.47 15.71
C SER A 275 -5.90 12.22 15.64
N ALA A 276 -6.41 11.13 15.06
CA ALA A 276 -5.64 9.89 14.86
C ALA A 276 -4.53 10.06 13.82
N LEU A 277 -4.81 10.69 12.67
CA LEU A 277 -3.83 10.95 11.61
C LEU A 277 -2.69 11.86 12.09
N LYS A 278 -3.01 12.96 12.79
CA LYS A 278 -1.99 13.84 13.40
C LYS A 278 -1.13 13.09 14.41
N ARG A 279 -1.72 12.13 15.15
CA ARG A 279 -0.97 11.29 16.08
C ARG A 279 -0.01 10.33 15.41
N SER A 280 -0.44 9.68 14.32
CA SER A 280 0.43 8.78 13.55
C SER A 280 1.58 9.51 12.86
N LEU A 281 1.46 10.81 12.64
CA LEU A 281 2.50 11.66 12.03
C LEU A 281 3.42 12.36 13.04
N HIS A 282 3.30 12.09 14.36
CA HIS A 282 4.18 12.71 15.35
C HIS A 282 5.65 12.32 15.10
N GLY A 283 6.46 13.29 14.68
CA GLY A 283 7.86 13.12 14.29
C GLY A 283 8.11 13.27 12.79
N THR A 284 7.12 12.97 11.95
CA THR A 284 7.22 12.98 10.46
C THR A 284 6.56 14.21 9.83
N ASN A 285 5.71 14.92 10.59
CA ASN A 285 5.13 16.24 10.24
C ASN A 285 6.15 17.34 9.91
N HIS A 286 7.46 17.06 9.99
CA HIS A 286 8.56 17.99 9.71
C HIS A 286 9.49 17.50 8.58
N VAL A 287 9.28 16.27 8.07
CA VAL A 287 10.11 15.73 7.00
C VAL A 287 9.50 16.15 5.66
N ALA A 288 10.20 17.06 4.98
CA ALA A 288 9.78 17.55 3.68
C ALA A 288 9.74 16.40 2.67
N GLY A 289 8.67 16.31 1.88
CA GLY A 289 8.51 15.30 0.83
C GLY A 289 7.85 13.98 1.26
N GLU A 290 7.74 13.66 2.55
CA GLU A 290 7.17 12.37 3.01
C GLU A 290 5.69 12.46 3.41
N PHE A 291 5.12 13.66 3.50
CA PHE A 291 3.76 13.88 4.01
C PHE A 291 2.71 13.05 3.25
N ASP A 292 2.80 13.01 1.93
CA ASP A 292 1.82 12.37 1.05
C ASP A 292 1.90 10.84 1.21
N ALA A 293 3.12 10.28 1.29
CA ALA A 293 3.36 8.86 1.56
C ALA A 293 2.78 8.39 2.90
N TYR A 294 2.94 9.17 3.97
CA TYR A 294 2.34 8.82 5.26
C TYR A 294 0.81 8.95 5.27
N MET A 295 0.27 9.91 4.52
CA MET A 295 -1.17 10.06 4.35
C MET A 295 -1.76 8.87 3.59
N ALA A 296 -1.10 8.44 2.50
CA ALA A 296 -1.46 7.26 1.73
C ALA A 296 -1.38 5.98 2.59
N GLU A 297 -0.33 5.82 3.40
CA GLU A 297 -0.23 4.73 4.38
C GLU A 297 -1.45 4.73 5.33
N TYR A 298 -1.84 5.89 5.86
CA TYR A 298 -2.98 5.98 6.76
C TYR A 298 -4.30 5.58 6.07
N ILE A 299 -4.55 6.10 4.86
CA ILE A 299 -5.72 5.76 4.04
C ILE A 299 -5.77 4.25 3.81
N TRP A 300 -4.68 3.68 3.30
CA TRP A 300 -4.59 2.25 3.00
C TRP A 300 -4.87 1.41 4.24
N ARG A 301 -4.26 1.75 5.37
CA ARG A 301 -4.45 1.01 6.63
C ARG A 301 -5.86 1.13 7.19
N ARG A 302 -6.53 2.27 7.00
CA ARG A 302 -7.93 2.46 7.41
C ARG A 302 -8.86 1.62 6.55
N GLN A 303 -8.73 1.71 5.23
CA GLN A 303 -9.56 1.00 4.27
C GLN A 303 -9.32 -0.52 4.30
N ASN A 304 -8.11 -0.96 4.65
CA ASN A 304 -7.76 -2.36 4.81
C ASN A 304 -7.80 -2.81 6.28
N ASN A 305 -8.83 -2.43 7.04
CA ASN A 305 -8.97 -2.86 8.44
C ASN A 305 -9.53 -4.29 8.58
N TYR A 306 -8.80 -5.27 8.06
CA TYR A 306 -9.12 -6.70 8.12
C TYR A 306 -8.26 -7.47 9.14
N ARG A 307 -8.48 -8.79 9.24
CA ARG A 307 -7.56 -9.68 9.96
C ARG A 307 -6.19 -9.65 9.28
N ILE A 308 -5.12 -9.91 10.03
CA ILE A 308 -3.74 -9.72 9.55
C ILE A 308 -3.43 -10.53 8.29
N THR A 309 -3.89 -11.78 8.19
CA THR A 309 -3.67 -12.63 7.00
C THR A 309 -4.28 -12.02 5.74
N GLU A 310 -5.51 -11.52 5.84
CA GLU A 310 -6.18 -10.82 4.75
C GLU A 310 -5.50 -9.49 4.43
N LYS A 311 -5.08 -8.70 5.44
CA LYS A 311 -4.31 -7.46 5.23
C LYS A 311 -3.07 -7.71 4.39
N VAL A 312 -2.34 -8.78 4.72
CA VAL A 312 -1.10 -9.15 4.03
C VAL A 312 -1.39 -9.60 2.60
N GLN A 313 -2.41 -10.42 2.38
CA GLN A 313 -2.85 -10.82 1.03
C GLN A 313 -3.24 -9.61 0.17
N ARG A 314 -4.03 -8.68 0.73
CA ARG A 314 -4.43 -7.45 0.05
C ARG A 314 -3.23 -6.56 -0.26
N PHE A 315 -2.26 -6.47 0.65
CA PHE A 315 -1.05 -5.68 0.44
C PHE A 315 -0.15 -6.27 -0.65
N PHE A 316 0.08 -7.58 -0.67
CA PHE A 316 0.78 -8.23 -1.78
C PHE A 316 0.03 -8.09 -3.10
N GLY A 317 -1.30 -8.14 -3.08
CA GLY A 317 -2.12 -7.81 -4.24
C GLY A 317 -1.93 -6.38 -4.72
N ALA A 318 -1.80 -5.41 -3.80
CA ALA A 318 -1.48 -4.02 -4.12
C ALA A 318 -0.09 -3.89 -4.74
N ILE A 319 0.93 -4.57 -4.19
CA ILE A 319 2.27 -4.62 -4.78
C ILE A 319 2.20 -5.12 -6.24
N SER A 320 1.45 -6.20 -6.51
CA SER A 320 1.33 -6.75 -7.87
C SER A 320 0.64 -5.78 -8.85
N ARG A 321 -0.31 -4.96 -8.39
CA ARG A 321 -0.96 -3.93 -9.21
C ARG A 321 -0.07 -2.72 -9.47
N ALA A 322 0.63 -2.25 -8.44
CA ALA A 322 1.55 -1.11 -8.53
C ALA A 322 2.80 -1.45 -9.37
N PHE A 323 3.32 -2.67 -9.23
CA PHE A 323 4.52 -3.15 -9.90
C PHE A 323 4.23 -4.43 -10.70
N PRO A 324 3.43 -4.34 -11.78
CA PRO A 324 3.10 -5.51 -12.59
C PRO A 324 4.39 -6.06 -13.22
N PRO A 325 4.75 -7.34 -12.96
CA PRO A 325 6.05 -7.83 -13.34
C PRO A 325 6.18 -7.94 -14.87
N PRO A 326 7.20 -7.32 -15.49
CA PRO A 326 7.35 -7.33 -16.93
C PRO A 326 7.78 -8.71 -17.42
N ASN A 327 7.22 -9.11 -18.56
CA ASN A 327 7.58 -10.35 -19.25
C ASN A 327 8.33 -10.12 -20.56
N LYS A 328 8.69 -8.86 -20.86
CA LYS A 328 9.48 -8.42 -22.02
C LYS A 328 10.13 -7.08 -21.72
N ASP A 329 11.07 -6.66 -22.57
CA ASP A 329 11.73 -5.35 -22.49
C ASP A 329 10.80 -4.20 -22.93
#